data_AF-A0A0M0JLE9-F1
#
_entry.id   AF-A0A0M0JLE9-F1
#
_cell.length_a   1.000
_cell.length_b   1.000
_cell.length_c   1.000
_cell.angle_alpha   90.00
_cell.angle_beta   90.00
_cell.angle_gamma   90.00
#
_symmetry.space_group_name_H-M   'P 1'
#
loop_
_entity.id
_entity.type
_entity.pdbx_description
1 polymer ?
#
loop_
_entity_poly.entity_id
_entity_poly.type
_entity_poly.pdbx_seq_one_letter_code
_entity_poly.pdbx_strand_id
1 'polypeptide(L)'
;MAEMELGYWKIRGLAAAIRMMLYYKQQTFKEVAYSSEDADAEWFGKDKPELKKKNSMINLPYLIDDDEVITQSNSILLYLGLKLGIDLPEHMIDNHQVLDQCMDLTDAYVKIIYTGKQLAEGGFKAMVEKHMETAAVHFTKLEGFLKGPYMCGAAMQCADFRVFELIDVHVQMCAETGVAIPKFAKLMGFHAKIKNDPALAAYFASDHYAKYAVNGMSSNYYGKGFGAGPEGPTTVIKEGGKKGVEIEGAAEMGGLDFFCTTIESPEGDQELLLTAMQAMNADPDPLAEERKGCSGFVGKMIFSAGTAQLAIVAYVPKPESNKSSEKVDVTAWIKHVAEAVGGTVTNEKMAAPDTFVNEGKPFPCPHGGNLAEAVVVSNPEAGKYAIKDKDTAMAAAFAYLRSHGAFPEDTGDDDDEMVFGDDDDLSAYE
;
A
#
# COMPACT_ATOMS: atom_id res chain seq x y z
N MET A 1 -24.75 25.81 7.93
CA MET A 1 -24.22 25.48 6.58
C MET A 1 -24.06 23.99 6.56
N ALA A 2 -24.51 23.30 5.51
CA ALA A 2 -24.25 21.87 5.44
C ALA A 2 -22.74 21.63 5.43
N GLU A 3 -22.32 20.52 6.01
CA GLU A 3 -20.91 20.14 6.03
C GLU A 3 -20.50 19.68 4.63
N MET A 4 -19.39 20.21 4.10
CA MET A 4 -18.86 19.77 2.79
C MET A 4 -18.47 18.29 2.88
N GLU A 5 -18.64 17.53 1.80
CA GLU A 5 -18.17 16.15 1.72
C GLU A 5 -17.03 16.03 0.70
N LEU A 6 -15.88 15.49 1.13
CA LEU A 6 -14.74 15.20 0.27
C LEU A 6 -14.59 13.69 0.10
N GLY A 7 -14.75 13.20 -1.13
CA GLY A 7 -14.54 11.80 -1.47
C GLY A 7 -13.24 11.56 -2.21
N TYR A 8 -12.42 10.64 -1.70
CA TYR A 8 -11.19 10.19 -2.35
C TYR A 8 -10.75 8.81 -1.85
N TRP A 9 -9.74 8.23 -2.50
CA TRP A 9 -8.99 7.11 -1.95
C TRP A 9 -8.40 7.46 -0.57
N LYS A 10 -8.18 6.44 0.27
CA LYS A 10 -7.62 6.58 1.62
C LYS A 10 -6.10 6.78 1.63
N ILE A 11 -5.66 7.67 0.75
CA ILE A 11 -4.29 8.10 0.50
C ILE A 11 -4.27 9.63 0.40
N ARG A 12 -3.10 10.25 0.52
CA ARG A 12 -2.82 11.65 0.20
C ARG A 12 -3.20 11.94 -1.25
N GLY A 13 -2.47 11.35 -2.20
CA GLY A 13 -2.71 11.43 -3.65
C GLY A 13 -3.12 12.83 -4.13
N LEU A 14 -4.16 12.89 -4.99
CA LEU A 14 -4.65 14.15 -5.55
C LEU A 14 -5.44 15.00 -4.53
N ALA A 15 -5.95 14.40 -3.45
CA ALA A 15 -6.79 15.09 -2.47
C ALA A 15 -5.99 15.78 -1.35
N ALA A 16 -4.69 15.52 -1.20
CA ALA A 16 -3.89 16.12 -0.13
C ALA A 16 -3.91 17.66 -0.13
N ALA A 17 -3.76 18.29 -1.31
CA ALA A 17 -3.85 19.74 -1.43
C ALA A 17 -5.25 20.28 -1.08
N ILE A 18 -6.31 19.53 -1.43
CA ILE A 18 -7.71 19.87 -1.12
C ILE A 18 -7.94 19.83 0.39
N ARG A 19 -7.53 18.74 1.05
CA ARG A 19 -7.57 18.62 2.51
C ARG A 19 -6.80 19.77 3.16
N MET A 20 -5.59 20.06 2.69
CA MET A 20 -4.76 21.14 3.22
C MET A 20 -5.45 22.51 3.16
N MET A 21 -6.19 22.82 2.08
CA MET A 21 -6.99 24.06 1.98
C MET A 21 -8.14 24.10 2.99
N LEU A 22 -8.84 23.00 3.19
CA LEU A 22 -9.94 22.90 4.16
C LEU A 22 -9.41 23.13 5.59
N TYR A 23 -8.30 22.50 5.95
CA TYR A 23 -7.63 22.74 7.24
C TYR A 23 -7.14 24.18 7.39
N TYR A 24 -6.52 24.75 6.36
CA TYR A 24 -6.01 26.14 6.38
C TYR A 24 -7.11 27.16 6.73
N LYS A 25 -8.33 26.92 6.24
CA LYS A 25 -9.48 27.78 6.51
C LYS A 25 -10.37 27.28 7.64
N GLN A 26 -9.95 26.21 8.33
CA GLN A 26 -10.71 25.57 9.42
C GLN A 26 -12.15 25.22 8.98
N GLN A 27 -12.32 24.87 7.70
CA GLN A 27 -13.59 24.44 7.14
C GLN A 27 -13.85 23.01 7.59
N THR A 28 -14.97 22.76 8.27
CA THR A 28 -15.40 21.41 8.62
C THR A 28 -15.88 20.68 7.38
N PHE A 29 -15.53 19.40 7.28
CA PHE A 29 -15.91 18.54 6.17
C PHE A 29 -15.99 17.09 6.61
N LYS A 30 -16.89 16.34 5.98
CA LYS A 30 -16.97 14.89 6.05
C LYS A 30 -16.01 14.29 5.04
N GLU A 31 -15.10 13.45 5.50
CA GLU A 31 -14.23 12.65 4.64
C GLU A 31 -14.92 11.33 4.28
N VAL A 32 -15.02 11.03 2.98
CA VAL A 32 -15.38 9.71 2.45
C VAL A 32 -14.11 9.12 1.86
N ALA A 33 -13.43 8.30 2.66
CA ALA A 33 -12.16 7.68 2.30
C ALA A 33 -12.37 6.22 1.88
N TYR A 34 -12.36 5.97 0.57
CA TYR A 34 -12.48 4.62 0.03
C TYR A 34 -11.17 3.86 0.20
N SER A 35 -11.25 2.65 0.74
CA SER A 35 -10.14 1.69 0.69
C SER A 35 -10.20 0.86 -0.59
N SER A 36 -9.13 0.11 -0.88
CA SER A 36 -9.14 -0.94 -1.91
C SER A 36 -10.20 -2.02 -1.68
N GLU A 37 -10.49 -2.34 -0.41
CA GLU A 37 -11.48 -3.36 -0.04
C GLU A 37 -12.91 -2.87 -0.33
N ASP A 38 -13.15 -1.57 -0.11
CA ASP A 38 -14.47 -0.96 -0.27
C ASP A 38 -14.71 -0.42 -1.70
N ALA A 39 -13.69 -0.45 -2.56
CA ALA A 39 -13.70 0.23 -3.86
C ALA A 39 -14.86 -0.22 -4.76
N ASP A 40 -15.03 -1.53 -4.90
CA ASP A 40 -16.02 -2.11 -5.82
C ASP A 40 -17.46 -1.92 -5.30
N ALA A 41 -17.67 -2.11 -3.99
CA ALA A 41 -18.99 -1.99 -3.39
C ALA A 41 -19.42 -0.52 -3.20
N GLU A 42 -18.58 0.30 -2.58
CA GLU A 42 -18.93 1.67 -2.21
C GLU A 42 -18.70 2.64 -3.37
N TRP A 43 -17.49 2.73 -3.91
CA TRP A 43 -17.20 3.72 -4.96
C TRP A 43 -17.84 3.32 -6.30
N PHE A 44 -17.50 2.15 -6.85
CA PHE A 44 -17.98 1.74 -8.17
C PHE A 44 -19.45 1.28 -8.17
N GLY A 45 -19.90 0.62 -7.10
CA GLY A 45 -21.24 0.05 -6.98
C GLY A 45 -22.31 1.05 -6.54
N LYS A 46 -21.96 2.08 -5.77
CA LYS A 46 -22.95 2.95 -5.11
C LYS A 46 -22.73 4.44 -5.36
N ASP A 47 -21.63 5.01 -4.90
CA ASP A 47 -21.47 6.48 -4.88
C ASP A 47 -21.23 7.05 -6.28
N LYS A 48 -20.35 6.45 -7.09
CA LYS A 48 -20.08 6.93 -8.45
C LYS A 48 -21.32 6.89 -9.36
N PRO A 49 -22.12 5.81 -9.42
CA PRO A 49 -23.37 5.79 -10.20
C PRO A 49 -24.36 6.88 -9.80
N GLU A 50 -24.53 7.13 -8.50
CA GLU A 50 -25.46 8.17 -8.01
C GLU A 50 -24.96 9.57 -8.31
N LEU A 51 -23.69 9.86 -8.01
CA LEU A 51 -23.09 11.17 -8.28
C LEU A 51 -23.01 11.49 -9.78
N LYS A 52 -22.89 10.46 -10.63
CA LYS A 52 -22.90 10.61 -12.09
C LYS A 52 -24.21 11.20 -12.61
N LYS A 53 -25.33 11.02 -11.89
CA LYS A 53 -26.63 11.62 -12.24
C LYS A 53 -26.62 13.14 -12.10
N LYS A 54 -25.79 13.69 -11.20
CA LYS A 54 -25.60 15.13 -11.00
C LYS A 54 -24.45 15.69 -11.85
N ASN A 55 -23.35 14.95 -11.95
CA ASN A 55 -22.19 15.35 -12.74
C ASN A 55 -21.64 14.17 -13.56
N SER A 56 -21.82 14.20 -14.88
CA SER A 56 -21.40 13.10 -15.75
C SER A 56 -19.88 12.89 -15.81
N MET A 57 -19.08 13.88 -15.38
CA MET A 57 -17.62 13.83 -15.33
C MET A 57 -17.09 13.26 -14.01
N ILE A 58 -17.97 12.78 -13.11
CA ILE A 58 -17.61 12.36 -11.76
C ILE A 58 -16.44 11.37 -11.76
N ASN A 59 -15.46 11.68 -10.94
CA ASN A 59 -14.30 10.84 -10.65
C ASN A 59 -13.76 11.20 -9.27
N LEU A 60 -12.75 10.46 -8.81
CA LEU A 60 -12.02 10.81 -7.58
C LEU A 60 -10.87 11.79 -7.91
N PRO A 61 -10.64 12.82 -7.08
CA PRO A 61 -11.47 13.27 -5.97
C PRO A 61 -12.76 13.96 -6.41
N TYR A 62 -13.78 13.90 -5.55
CA TYR A 62 -14.98 14.71 -5.66
C TYR A 62 -15.21 15.56 -4.40
N LEU A 63 -15.91 16.68 -4.54
CA LEU A 63 -16.39 17.53 -3.45
C LEU A 63 -17.91 17.75 -3.62
N ILE A 64 -18.66 17.56 -2.55
CA ILE A 64 -20.07 17.96 -2.46
C ILE A 64 -20.18 19.16 -1.53
N ASP A 65 -20.78 20.23 -2.03
CA ASP A 65 -21.10 21.44 -1.26
C ASP A 65 -22.55 21.82 -1.54
N ASP A 66 -23.44 21.53 -0.59
CA ASP A 66 -24.89 21.58 -0.75
C ASP A 66 -25.37 20.75 -1.98
N ASP A 67 -25.85 21.42 -3.04
CA ASP A 67 -26.34 20.77 -4.27
C ASP A 67 -25.25 20.55 -5.32
N GLU A 68 -24.10 21.20 -5.18
CA GLU A 68 -23.01 21.16 -6.14
C GLU A 68 -22.18 19.87 -5.99
N VAL A 69 -21.94 19.19 -7.10
CA VAL A 69 -21.07 18.00 -7.18
C VAL A 69 -19.91 18.31 -8.11
N ILE A 70 -18.73 18.50 -7.52
CA ILE A 70 -17.53 18.97 -8.19
C ILE A 70 -16.52 17.83 -8.23
N THR A 71 -15.83 17.68 -9.35
CA THR A 71 -14.80 16.67 -9.62
C THR A 71 -13.64 17.34 -10.33
N GLN A 72 -12.55 16.60 -10.58
CA GLN A 72 -11.26 17.10 -11.06
C GLN A 72 -10.54 17.91 -9.97
N SER A 73 -9.36 17.44 -9.55
CA SER A 73 -8.62 18.02 -8.44
C SER A 73 -8.37 19.52 -8.60
N ASN A 74 -7.93 19.99 -9.76
CA ASN A 74 -7.71 21.42 -10.02
C ASN A 74 -9.02 22.23 -9.96
N SER A 75 -10.14 21.69 -10.47
CA SER A 75 -11.44 22.37 -10.40
C SER A 75 -11.94 22.49 -8.95
N ILE A 76 -11.71 21.47 -8.12
CA ILE A 76 -12.02 21.53 -6.69
C ILE A 76 -11.15 22.56 -5.98
N LEU A 77 -9.84 22.60 -6.26
CA LEU A 77 -8.92 23.60 -5.70
C LEU A 77 -9.37 25.02 -6.04
N LEU A 78 -9.70 25.30 -7.31
CA LEU A 78 -10.18 26.61 -7.75
C LEU A 78 -11.52 26.98 -7.11
N TYR A 79 -12.45 26.01 -7.02
CA TYR A 79 -13.73 26.22 -6.36
C TYR A 79 -13.55 26.62 -4.89
N LEU A 80 -12.77 25.85 -4.13
CA LEU A 80 -12.47 26.15 -2.72
C LEU A 80 -11.68 27.44 -2.57
N GLY A 81 -10.78 27.73 -3.52
CA GLY A 81 -10.01 28.96 -3.58
C GLY A 81 -10.92 30.18 -3.56
N LEU A 82 -11.94 30.18 -4.41
CA LEU A 82 -12.97 31.21 -4.46
C LEU A 82 -13.90 31.16 -3.24
N LYS A 83 -14.48 29.99 -2.94
CA LYS A 83 -15.52 29.81 -1.91
C LYS A 83 -15.03 30.20 -0.51
N LEU A 84 -13.78 29.87 -0.19
CA LEU A 84 -13.18 30.15 1.11
C LEU A 84 -12.45 31.50 1.15
N GLY A 85 -12.37 32.23 0.03
CA GLY A 85 -11.61 33.49 -0.06
C GLY A 85 -10.12 33.27 0.23
N ILE A 86 -9.54 32.25 -0.40
CA ILE A 86 -8.08 32.05 -0.47
C ILE A 86 -7.56 32.77 -1.72
N ASP A 87 -8.25 32.60 -2.85
CA ASP A 87 -7.81 33.12 -4.13
C ASP A 87 -8.19 34.59 -4.32
N LEU A 88 -7.25 35.37 -4.85
CA LEU A 88 -7.44 36.78 -5.17
C LEU A 88 -7.64 36.93 -6.69
N PRO A 89 -8.68 37.67 -7.15
CA PRO A 89 -9.00 37.77 -8.58
C PRO A 89 -7.85 38.27 -9.46
N GLU A 90 -7.00 39.16 -8.95
CA GLU A 90 -5.83 39.69 -9.65
C GLU A 90 -4.77 38.63 -9.97
N HIS A 91 -4.77 37.51 -9.24
CA HIS A 91 -3.82 36.41 -9.41
C HIS A 91 -4.39 35.24 -10.23
N MET A 92 -5.64 35.33 -10.70
CA MET A 92 -6.34 34.24 -11.37
C MET A 92 -5.51 33.59 -12.50
N ILE A 93 -4.95 34.39 -13.41
CA ILE A 93 -4.18 33.86 -14.55
C ILE A 93 -2.93 33.12 -14.05
N ASP A 94 -2.17 33.73 -13.13
CA ASP A 94 -0.96 33.13 -12.59
C ASP A 94 -1.26 31.84 -11.82
N ASN A 95 -2.30 31.86 -10.98
CA ASN A 95 -2.73 30.73 -10.17
C ASN A 95 -3.11 29.53 -11.04
N HIS A 96 -3.87 29.76 -12.11
CA HIS A 96 -4.25 28.71 -13.07
C HIS A 96 -3.03 28.15 -13.81
N GLN A 97 -2.11 29.00 -14.28
CA GLN A 97 -0.89 28.54 -14.95
C GLN A 97 -0.01 27.67 -14.04
N VAL A 98 0.05 28.00 -12.74
CA VAL A 98 0.77 27.19 -11.76
C VAL A 98 0.09 25.83 -11.57
N LEU A 99 -1.24 25.79 -11.44
CA LEU A 99 -1.99 24.53 -11.35
C LEU A 99 -1.79 23.63 -12.58
N ASP A 100 -1.81 24.20 -13.77
CA ASP A 100 -1.58 23.48 -15.02
C ASP A 100 -0.13 22.97 -15.09
N GLN A 101 0.84 23.79 -14.68
CA GLN A 101 2.24 23.37 -14.60
C GLN A 101 2.47 22.26 -13.57
N CYS A 102 1.70 22.25 -12.47
CA CYS A 102 1.67 21.16 -11.52
C CYS A 102 1.08 19.87 -12.11
N MET A 103 0.10 19.96 -13.01
CA MET A 103 -0.44 18.78 -13.69
C MET A 103 0.59 18.15 -14.62
N ASP A 104 1.36 18.94 -15.37
CA ASP A 104 2.46 18.37 -16.18
C ASP A 104 3.46 17.58 -15.33
N LEU A 105 3.84 18.13 -14.17
CA LEU A 105 4.74 17.45 -13.22
C LEU A 105 4.08 16.20 -12.62
N THR A 106 2.77 16.27 -12.36
CA THR A 106 1.99 15.12 -11.88
C THR A 106 1.98 14.00 -12.91
N ASP A 107 1.79 14.31 -14.19
CA ASP A 107 1.79 13.32 -15.26
C ASP A 107 3.17 12.68 -15.45
N ALA A 108 4.25 13.46 -15.31
CA ALA A 108 5.61 12.92 -15.30
C ALA A 108 5.84 11.98 -14.11
N TYR A 109 5.36 12.39 -12.92
CA TYR A 109 5.45 11.61 -11.70
C TYR A 109 4.65 10.31 -11.78
N VAL A 110 3.38 10.37 -12.18
CA VAL A 110 2.48 9.20 -12.31
C VAL A 110 3.07 8.12 -13.20
N LYS A 111 3.80 8.50 -14.26
CA LYS A 111 4.49 7.53 -15.12
C LYS A 111 5.44 6.65 -14.32
N ILE A 112 6.29 7.20 -13.46
CA ILE A 112 7.23 6.34 -12.68
C ILE A 112 6.54 5.59 -11.54
N ILE A 113 5.47 6.17 -11.00
CA ILE A 113 4.72 5.58 -9.88
C ILE A 113 3.90 4.38 -10.33
N TYR A 114 3.31 4.41 -11.52
CA TYR A 114 2.44 3.35 -12.04
C TYR A 114 2.96 2.72 -13.34
N THR A 115 4.28 2.74 -13.58
CA THR A 115 4.90 1.92 -14.64
C THR A 115 4.87 0.45 -14.23
N GLY A 116 4.52 -0.42 -15.18
CA GLY A 116 4.46 -1.88 -15.00
C GLY A 116 5.65 -2.42 -14.22
N LYS A 117 5.32 -3.09 -13.11
CA LYS A 117 6.23 -3.62 -12.10
C LYS A 117 7.14 -4.70 -12.71
N GLN A 118 8.32 -4.31 -13.17
CA GLN A 118 9.49 -5.20 -13.37
C GLN A 118 10.72 -4.39 -13.04
N LEU A 119 10.90 -4.12 -11.74
CA LEU A 119 12.10 -3.45 -11.26
C LEU A 119 12.97 -4.52 -10.61
N ALA A 120 14.10 -4.84 -11.25
CA ALA A 120 15.18 -5.55 -10.57
C ALA A 120 15.57 -4.76 -9.31
N GLU A 121 16.26 -5.40 -8.36
CA GLU A 121 16.78 -4.74 -7.15
C GLU A 121 17.49 -3.42 -7.50
N GLY A 122 17.06 -2.31 -6.87
CA GLY A 122 17.55 -0.95 -7.19
C GLY A 122 16.91 -0.27 -8.42
N GLY A 123 16.01 -0.95 -9.14
CA GLY A 123 15.36 -0.44 -10.34
C GLY A 123 14.47 0.78 -10.10
N PHE A 124 13.80 0.85 -8.94
CA PHE A 124 13.01 2.04 -8.59
C PHE A 124 13.90 3.26 -8.34
N LYS A 125 15.03 3.09 -7.67
CA LYS A 125 16.02 4.17 -7.49
C LYS A 125 16.47 4.73 -8.84
N ALA A 126 16.80 3.87 -9.80
CA ALA A 126 17.20 4.29 -11.14
C ALA A 126 16.07 5.05 -11.89
N MET A 127 14.81 4.63 -11.71
CA MET A 127 13.65 5.37 -12.22
C MET A 127 13.52 6.74 -11.56
N VAL A 128 13.73 6.84 -10.25
CA VAL A 128 13.72 8.12 -9.52
C VAL A 128 14.86 9.02 -9.98
N GLU A 129 16.08 8.50 -10.17
CA GLU A 129 17.22 9.27 -10.73
C GLU A 129 16.85 9.90 -12.08
N LYS A 130 16.33 9.10 -13.01
CA LYS A 130 15.89 9.58 -14.33
C LYS A 130 14.69 10.53 -14.24
N HIS A 131 13.74 10.25 -13.36
CA HIS A 131 12.59 11.12 -13.12
C HIS A 131 13.03 12.48 -12.62
N MET A 132 14.01 12.55 -11.72
CA MET A 132 14.50 13.82 -11.19
C MET A 132 15.12 14.71 -12.26
N GLU A 133 15.65 14.16 -13.36
CA GLU A 133 16.05 14.95 -14.54
C GLU A 133 14.84 15.63 -15.22
N THR A 134 13.73 14.90 -15.35
CA THR A 134 12.49 15.42 -15.94
C THR A 134 11.80 16.40 -14.99
N ALA A 135 11.67 16.03 -13.71
CA ALA A 135 11.10 16.85 -12.66
C ALA A 135 11.89 18.16 -12.50
N ALA A 136 13.22 18.13 -12.68
CA ALA A 136 14.04 19.34 -12.63
C ALA A 136 13.63 20.40 -13.67
N VAL A 137 13.14 19.99 -14.85
CA VAL A 137 12.61 20.93 -15.85
C VAL A 137 11.37 21.65 -15.30
N HIS A 138 10.45 20.93 -14.69
CA HIS A 138 9.24 21.51 -14.11
C HIS A 138 9.54 22.37 -12.88
N PHE A 139 10.40 21.90 -11.98
CA PHE A 139 10.83 22.67 -10.82
C PHE A 139 11.59 23.94 -11.23
N THR A 140 12.38 23.91 -12.31
CA THR A 140 13.04 25.12 -12.85
C THR A 140 12.00 26.15 -13.32
N LYS A 141 10.92 25.71 -13.99
CA LYS A 141 9.83 26.61 -14.39
C LYS A 141 9.12 27.20 -13.18
N LEU A 142 8.78 26.38 -12.18
CA LEU A 142 8.13 26.83 -10.94
C LEU A 142 9.01 27.78 -10.13
N GLU A 143 10.31 27.47 -9.97
CA GLU A 143 11.32 28.31 -9.30
C GLU A 143 11.49 29.66 -10.01
N GLY A 144 11.46 29.66 -11.34
CA GLY A 144 11.50 30.87 -12.17
C GLY A 144 10.21 31.70 -12.10
N PHE A 145 9.07 31.04 -11.92
CA PHE A 145 7.76 31.68 -11.84
C PHE A 145 7.45 32.27 -10.46
N LEU A 146 7.99 31.68 -9.37
CA LEU A 146 7.74 32.11 -8.00
C LEU A 146 7.97 33.63 -7.80
N LYS A 147 6.86 34.37 -7.59
CA LYS A 147 6.85 35.85 -7.60
C LYS A 147 7.12 36.49 -6.23
N GLY A 148 7.13 35.72 -5.15
CA GLY A 148 7.30 36.24 -3.80
C GLY A 148 7.47 35.13 -2.77
N PRO A 149 6.97 35.31 -1.54
CA PRO A 149 6.92 34.22 -0.56
C PRO A 149 6.00 33.07 -0.98
N TYR A 150 5.07 33.32 -1.91
CA TYR A 150 4.18 32.35 -2.54
C TYR A 150 4.24 32.49 -4.07
N MET A 151 3.67 31.52 -4.80
CA MET A 151 3.78 31.41 -6.26
C MET A 151 3.31 32.67 -6.97
N CYS A 152 2.17 33.24 -6.55
CA CYS A 152 1.57 34.41 -7.18
C CYS A 152 1.97 35.76 -6.56
N GLY A 153 2.68 35.76 -5.41
CA GLY A 153 3.09 36.98 -4.74
C GLY A 153 3.11 36.88 -3.22
N ALA A 154 2.53 37.88 -2.54
CA ALA A 154 2.59 38.02 -1.08
C ALA A 154 1.54 37.18 -0.33
N ALA A 155 0.43 36.80 -0.99
CA ALA A 155 -0.65 36.01 -0.40
C ALA A 155 -0.67 34.59 -0.97
N MET A 156 -1.06 33.62 -0.14
CA MET A 156 -1.23 32.22 -0.53
C MET A 156 -2.47 32.07 -1.40
N GLN A 157 -2.39 31.26 -2.45
CA GLN A 157 -3.44 30.91 -3.41
C GLN A 157 -3.59 29.37 -3.44
N CYS A 158 -4.67 28.87 -4.04
CA CYS A 158 -4.94 27.43 -4.10
C CYS A 158 -3.80 26.63 -4.75
N ALA A 159 -3.09 27.21 -5.74
CA ALA A 159 -1.97 26.54 -6.39
C ALA A 159 -0.78 26.31 -5.45
N ASP A 160 -0.58 27.15 -4.44
CA ASP A 160 0.52 27.00 -3.48
C ASP A 160 0.41 25.67 -2.72
N PHE A 161 -0.82 25.25 -2.40
CA PHE A 161 -1.09 23.97 -1.74
C PHE A 161 -0.68 22.79 -2.63
N ARG A 162 -0.94 22.90 -3.95
CA ARG A 162 -0.57 21.87 -4.92
C ARG A 162 0.94 21.81 -5.15
N VAL A 163 1.60 22.97 -5.25
CA VAL A 163 3.07 23.04 -5.38
C VAL A 163 3.74 22.47 -4.15
N PHE A 164 3.27 22.80 -2.95
CA PHE A 164 3.78 22.23 -1.71
C PHE A 164 3.71 20.71 -1.71
N GLU A 165 2.54 20.14 -2.00
CA GLU A 165 2.33 18.69 -1.97
C GLU A 165 3.29 17.97 -2.93
N LEU A 166 3.44 18.49 -4.16
CA LEU A 166 4.35 17.91 -5.14
C LEU A 166 5.81 17.98 -4.67
N ILE A 167 6.25 19.11 -4.11
CA ILE A 167 7.60 19.22 -3.57
C ILE A 167 7.80 18.23 -2.41
N ASP A 168 6.83 18.18 -1.48
CA ASP A 168 6.90 17.33 -0.28
C ASP A 168 7.04 15.85 -0.64
N VAL A 169 6.25 15.37 -1.60
CA VAL A 169 6.32 14.01 -2.12
C VAL A 169 7.67 13.71 -2.77
N HIS A 170 8.22 14.62 -3.58
CA HIS A 170 9.53 14.41 -4.21
C HIS A 170 10.66 14.41 -3.19
N VAL A 171 10.59 15.27 -2.16
CA VAL A 171 11.57 15.32 -1.07
C VAL A 171 11.59 13.99 -0.31
N GLN A 172 10.41 13.46 0.05
CA GLN A 172 10.28 12.18 0.74
C GLN A 172 10.80 11.03 -0.14
N MET A 173 10.36 10.96 -1.40
CA MET A 173 10.78 9.92 -2.35
C MET A 173 12.29 9.90 -2.58
N CYS A 174 12.92 11.06 -2.75
CA CYS A 174 14.37 11.16 -2.88
C CYS A 174 15.10 10.73 -1.60
N ALA A 175 14.61 11.14 -0.43
CA ALA A 175 15.20 10.75 0.85
C ALA A 175 15.14 9.23 1.08
N GLU A 176 14.04 8.59 0.68
CA GLU A 176 13.85 7.14 0.82
C GLU A 176 14.71 6.32 -0.13
N THR A 177 14.88 6.80 -1.36
CA THR A 177 15.67 6.11 -2.40
C THR A 177 17.16 6.49 -2.37
N GLY A 178 17.55 7.47 -1.57
CA GLY A 178 18.91 8.01 -1.52
C GLY A 178 19.29 8.81 -2.78
N VAL A 179 18.32 9.24 -3.58
CA VAL A 179 18.54 10.08 -4.76
C VAL A 179 18.69 11.53 -4.33
N ALA A 180 19.66 12.25 -4.90
CA ALA A 180 19.87 13.65 -4.58
C ALA A 180 18.73 14.53 -5.10
N ILE A 181 18.21 15.41 -4.25
CA ILE A 181 17.24 16.43 -4.64
C ILE A 181 17.99 17.57 -5.35
N PRO A 182 17.59 17.97 -6.57
CA PRO A 182 18.18 19.12 -7.22
C PRO A 182 17.96 20.41 -6.42
N LYS A 183 18.93 21.32 -6.45
CA LYS A 183 18.95 22.51 -5.59
C LYS A 183 18.05 23.62 -6.13
N PHE A 184 16.78 23.64 -5.72
CA PHE A 184 15.82 24.73 -5.98
C PHE A 184 15.63 25.58 -4.73
N ALA A 185 16.53 26.53 -4.49
CA ALA A 185 16.64 27.22 -3.20
C ALA A 185 15.37 28.01 -2.84
N LYS A 186 14.71 28.69 -3.79
CA LYS A 186 13.50 29.45 -3.48
C LYS A 186 12.31 28.52 -3.24
N LEU A 187 12.15 27.45 -4.02
CA LEU A 187 11.11 26.44 -3.80
C LEU A 187 11.30 25.68 -2.49
N MET A 188 12.53 25.39 -2.07
CA MET A 188 12.79 24.83 -0.73
C MET A 188 12.44 25.82 0.38
N GLY A 189 12.72 27.12 0.18
CA GLY A 189 12.28 28.17 1.09
C GLY A 189 10.75 28.29 1.17
N PHE A 190 10.07 28.21 0.03
CA PHE A 190 8.62 28.15 -0.11
C PHE A 190 8.03 26.93 0.62
N HIS A 191 8.58 25.73 0.36
CA HIS A 191 8.16 24.49 1.00
C HIS A 191 8.32 24.56 2.53
N ALA A 192 9.49 24.98 3.00
CA ALA A 192 9.74 25.16 4.43
C ALA A 192 8.80 26.19 5.06
N LYS A 193 8.46 27.27 4.34
CA LYS A 193 7.52 28.29 4.82
C LYS A 193 6.12 27.70 5.03
N ILE A 194 5.59 26.99 4.04
CA ILE A 194 4.26 26.35 4.16
C ILE A 194 4.28 25.25 5.22
N LYS A 195 5.35 24.45 5.28
CA LYS A 195 5.51 23.37 6.28
C LYS A 195 5.45 23.87 7.72
N ASN A 196 5.91 25.10 7.95
CA ASN A 196 5.95 25.74 9.26
C ASN A 196 4.84 26.79 9.46
N ASP A 197 3.85 26.88 8.55
CA ASP A 197 2.75 27.82 8.69
C ASP A 197 1.84 27.39 9.87
N PRO A 198 1.64 28.24 10.90
CA PRO A 198 0.79 27.89 12.03
C PRO A 198 -0.65 27.54 11.65
N ALA A 199 -1.18 28.10 10.56
CA ALA A 199 -2.54 27.79 10.09
C ALA A 199 -2.65 26.35 9.55
N LEU A 200 -1.54 25.71 9.21
CA LEU A 200 -1.47 24.33 8.73
C LEU A 200 -0.99 23.33 9.79
N ALA A 201 -0.70 23.79 11.01
CA ALA A 201 -0.25 22.91 12.09
C ALA A 201 -1.22 21.75 12.34
N ALA A 202 -2.53 22.02 12.30
CA ALA A 202 -3.56 21.00 12.44
C ALA A 202 -3.55 19.97 11.29
N TYR A 203 -3.28 20.40 10.06
CA TYR A 203 -3.17 19.48 8.92
C TYR A 203 -1.97 18.55 9.07
N PHE A 204 -0.80 19.10 9.38
CA PHE A 204 0.42 18.29 9.51
C PHE A 204 0.41 17.35 10.73
N ALA A 205 -0.42 17.64 11.74
CA ALA A 205 -0.67 16.75 12.86
C ALA A 205 -1.82 15.75 12.62
N SER A 206 -2.58 15.91 11.53
CA SER A 206 -3.75 15.06 11.25
C SER A 206 -3.35 13.68 10.72
N ASP A 207 -4.24 12.71 10.90
CA ASP A 207 -4.10 11.37 10.32
C ASP A 207 -4.02 11.41 8.78
N HIS A 208 -4.65 12.39 8.13
CA HIS A 208 -4.58 12.57 6.67
C HIS A 208 -3.18 12.88 6.17
N TYR A 209 -2.30 13.47 7.00
CA TYR A 209 -0.91 13.70 6.64
C TYR A 209 0.01 12.65 7.26
N ALA A 210 -0.24 12.26 8.51
CA ALA A 210 0.63 11.38 9.29
C ALA A 210 0.48 9.89 8.95
N LYS A 211 -0.71 9.45 8.51
CA LYS A 211 -1.03 8.03 8.33
C LYS A 211 -1.45 7.65 6.90
N TYR A 212 -1.98 8.57 6.10
CA TYR A 212 -2.41 8.26 4.74
C TYR A 212 -1.22 8.11 3.80
N ALA A 213 -1.24 7.04 3.00
CA ALA A 213 -0.26 6.74 1.95
C ALA A 213 -0.01 7.90 1.01
N VAL A 214 1.18 8.02 0.44
CA VAL A 214 1.38 9.01 -0.63
C VAL A 214 0.58 8.60 -1.87
N ASN A 215 0.71 7.34 -2.27
CA ASN A 215 0.02 6.72 -3.41
C ASN A 215 -0.65 5.40 -2.98
N GLY A 216 -1.46 4.80 -3.87
CA GLY A 216 -2.11 3.50 -3.60
C GLY A 216 -1.14 2.32 -3.63
N MET A 217 -1.58 1.16 -3.13
CA MET A 217 -0.76 -0.07 -3.03
C MET A 217 -0.21 -0.58 -4.36
N SER A 218 -0.87 -0.30 -5.47
CA SER A 218 -0.41 -0.69 -6.81
C SER A 218 0.79 0.13 -7.31
N SER A 219 1.23 1.14 -6.56
CA SER A 219 2.34 2.03 -6.95
C SER A 219 3.73 1.50 -6.60
N ASN A 220 4.74 1.97 -7.32
CA ASN A 220 6.16 1.73 -7.02
C ASN A 220 6.68 2.60 -5.86
N TYR A 221 5.90 3.60 -5.40
CA TYR A 221 6.25 4.45 -4.26
C TYR A 221 5.03 4.73 -3.40
N TYR A 222 4.98 4.06 -2.27
CA TYR A 222 3.92 4.21 -1.30
C TYR A 222 4.24 5.34 -0.28
N GLY A 223 5.54 5.52 0.04
CA GLY A 223 6.15 6.48 0.99
C GLY A 223 6.56 5.86 2.34
N LYS A 224 7.27 6.61 3.20
CA LYS A 224 7.58 6.20 4.59
C LYS A 224 6.57 6.74 5.60
N GLY A 225 6.21 5.90 6.58
CA GLY A 225 5.37 6.29 7.74
C GLY A 225 4.12 5.43 7.96
N PHE A 226 3.88 4.41 7.15
CA PHE A 226 2.59 3.71 7.08
C PHE A 226 2.32 2.62 8.12
N GLY A 227 3.07 2.59 9.21
CA GLY A 227 2.91 1.58 10.25
C GLY A 227 1.54 1.55 10.95
N ALA A 228 0.58 2.42 10.58
CA ALA A 228 -0.79 2.47 11.10
C ALA A 228 -1.84 2.98 10.08
N GLY A 229 -1.50 3.03 8.78
CA GLY A 229 -2.42 3.47 7.72
C GLY A 229 -3.26 2.29 7.19
N PRO A 230 -4.58 2.44 6.95
CA PRO A 230 -5.49 1.34 6.59
C PRO A 230 -5.37 0.83 5.14
N GLU A 231 -4.44 1.35 4.35
CA GLU A 231 -3.99 0.71 3.09
C GLU A 231 -2.50 0.34 3.16
N GLY A 232 -1.83 0.60 4.30
CA GLY A 232 -0.42 0.32 4.49
C GLY A 232 -0.19 -1.12 4.96
N PRO A 233 0.94 -1.43 5.62
CA PRO A 233 1.14 -2.72 6.29
C PRO A 233 -0.04 -3.13 7.18
N THR A 234 -0.88 -2.20 7.66
CA THR A 234 -2.11 -2.51 8.41
C THR A 234 -3.11 -3.42 7.67
N THR A 235 -3.30 -3.29 6.35
CA THR A 235 -4.19 -4.18 5.59
C THR A 235 -3.61 -5.58 5.53
N VAL A 236 -2.33 -5.65 5.19
CA VAL A 236 -1.55 -6.89 5.14
C VAL A 236 -1.49 -7.58 6.50
N ILE A 237 -1.38 -6.81 7.58
CA ILE A 237 -1.39 -7.28 8.96
C ILE A 237 -2.78 -7.77 9.37
N LYS A 238 -3.85 -7.11 8.90
CA LYS A 238 -5.23 -7.55 9.16
C LYS A 238 -5.55 -8.85 8.42
N GLU A 239 -5.21 -8.95 7.14
CA GLU A 239 -5.39 -10.16 6.34
C GLU A 239 -4.55 -11.30 6.92
N GLY A 240 -3.26 -11.05 7.19
CA GLY A 240 -2.38 -12.00 7.86
C GLY A 240 -2.91 -12.43 9.23
N GLY A 241 -3.41 -11.50 10.03
CA GLY A 241 -4.03 -11.79 11.32
C GLY A 241 -5.28 -12.68 11.21
N LYS A 242 -6.18 -12.40 10.27
CA LYS A 242 -7.38 -13.24 10.02
C LYS A 242 -7.00 -14.64 9.55
N LYS A 243 -6.10 -14.73 8.56
CA LYS A 243 -5.58 -16.01 8.05
C LYS A 243 -4.83 -16.79 9.13
N GLY A 244 -4.16 -16.12 10.07
CA GLY A 244 -3.55 -16.77 11.23
C GLY A 244 -4.56 -17.54 12.07
N VAL A 245 -5.75 -16.98 12.32
CA VAL A 245 -6.81 -17.65 13.10
C VAL A 245 -7.40 -18.83 12.32
N GLU A 246 -7.57 -18.69 10.99
CA GLU A 246 -8.01 -19.79 10.13
C GLU A 246 -7.03 -20.97 10.16
N ILE A 247 -5.72 -20.70 10.07
CA ILE A 247 -4.66 -21.72 10.12
C ILE A 247 -4.62 -22.41 11.49
N GLU A 248 -4.77 -21.66 12.58
CA GLU A 248 -4.88 -22.22 13.93
C GLU A 248 -6.05 -23.21 14.01
N GLY A 249 -7.25 -22.78 13.60
CA GLY A 249 -8.45 -23.62 13.62
C GLY A 249 -8.30 -24.87 12.76
N ALA A 250 -7.71 -24.76 11.56
CA ALA A 250 -7.44 -25.89 10.69
C ALA A 250 -6.42 -26.86 11.29
N ALA A 251 -5.39 -26.36 11.99
CA ALA A 251 -4.39 -27.19 12.65
C ALA A 251 -4.96 -27.93 13.86
N GLU A 252 -5.82 -27.29 14.67
CA GLU A 252 -6.46 -27.91 15.83
C GLU A 252 -7.49 -28.97 15.42
N MET A 253 -8.28 -28.71 14.37
CA MET A 253 -9.32 -29.65 13.89
C MET A 253 -8.73 -30.77 13.03
N GLY A 254 -7.79 -30.44 12.13
CA GLY A 254 -7.21 -31.36 11.15
C GLY A 254 -5.89 -32.00 11.57
N GLY A 255 -5.31 -31.60 12.70
CA GLY A 255 -4.02 -32.12 13.17
C GLY A 255 -2.83 -31.76 12.27
N LEU A 256 -2.95 -30.71 11.46
CA LEU A 256 -1.97 -30.29 10.47
C LEU A 256 -0.81 -29.55 11.14
N ASP A 257 0.41 -30.08 11.00
CA ASP A 257 1.64 -29.44 11.49
C ASP A 257 2.17 -28.37 10.51
N PHE A 258 1.79 -28.48 9.24
CA PHE A 258 2.20 -27.56 8.18
C PHE A 258 1.02 -27.09 7.33
N PHE A 259 1.05 -25.83 6.90
CA PHE A 259 -0.01 -25.21 6.09
C PHE A 259 0.57 -24.38 4.94
N CYS A 260 -0.08 -24.38 3.77
CA CYS A 260 0.29 -23.54 2.65
C CYS A 260 -0.92 -22.72 2.22
N THR A 261 -0.80 -21.39 2.11
CA THR A 261 -1.92 -20.51 1.74
C THR A 261 -1.47 -19.32 0.91
N THR A 262 -2.42 -18.64 0.28
CA THR A 262 -2.18 -17.39 -0.43
C THR A 262 -2.58 -16.18 0.41
N ILE A 263 -1.93 -15.05 0.16
CA ILE A 263 -2.32 -13.72 0.67
C ILE A 263 -2.31 -12.76 -0.51
N GLU A 264 -3.40 -12.03 -0.69
CA GLU A 264 -3.58 -11.18 -1.87
C GLU A 264 -3.04 -9.77 -1.67
N SER A 265 -3.23 -9.17 -0.49
CA SER A 265 -2.86 -7.77 -0.24
C SER A 265 -1.39 -7.39 -0.49
N PRO A 266 -0.39 -8.30 -0.40
CA PRO A 266 0.99 -7.97 -0.76
C PRO A 266 1.21 -7.79 -2.26
N GLU A 267 0.33 -8.28 -3.14
CA GLU A 267 0.46 -8.24 -4.61
C GLU A 267 1.87 -8.65 -5.14
N GLY A 268 2.49 -9.66 -4.52
CA GLY A 268 3.84 -10.11 -4.86
C GLY A 268 4.99 -9.27 -4.29
N ASP A 269 4.74 -8.33 -3.39
CA ASP A 269 5.77 -7.65 -2.60
C ASP A 269 6.26 -8.56 -1.46
N GLN A 270 7.59 -8.72 -1.39
CA GLN A 270 8.23 -9.63 -0.44
C GLN A 270 8.26 -9.07 0.99
N GLU A 271 8.51 -7.77 1.17
CA GLU A 271 8.58 -7.16 2.50
C GLU A 271 7.19 -7.12 3.16
N LEU A 272 6.15 -6.83 2.36
CA LEU A 272 4.77 -6.89 2.82
C LEU A 272 4.37 -8.33 3.15
N LEU A 273 4.72 -9.31 2.31
CA LEU A 273 4.43 -10.72 2.59
C LEU A 273 5.12 -11.21 3.87
N LEU A 274 6.36 -10.79 4.12
CA LEU A 274 7.07 -11.07 5.37
C LEU A 274 6.35 -10.44 6.57
N THR A 275 5.85 -9.21 6.42
CA THR A 275 5.05 -8.53 7.45
C THR A 275 3.76 -9.30 7.75
N ALA A 276 3.09 -9.84 6.72
CA ALA A 276 1.92 -10.69 6.86
C ALA A 276 2.24 -11.98 7.65
N MET A 277 3.36 -12.64 7.33
CA MET A 277 3.83 -13.84 8.03
C MET A 277 4.09 -13.55 9.51
N GLN A 278 4.71 -12.41 9.82
CA GLN A 278 4.97 -12.02 11.20
C GLN A 278 3.68 -11.72 11.96
N ALA A 279 2.71 -11.07 11.31
CA ALA A 279 1.38 -10.82 11.88
C ALA A 279 0.60 -12.12 12.15
N MET A 280 0.71 -13.12 11.27
CA MET A 280 0.12 -14.47 11.47
C MET A 280 0.66 -15.18 12.71
N ASN A 281 1.94 -14.98 13.00
CA ASN A 281 2.68 -15.66 14.06
C ASN A 281 2.63 -14.94 15.41
N ALA A 282 2.18 -13.69 15.43
CA ALA A 282 2.02 -12.91 16.65
C ALA A 282 0.86 -13.44 17.49
N ASP A 283 1.02 -13.41 18.81
CA ASP A 283 -0.07 -13.71 19.75
C ASP A 283 -1.19 -12.68 19.64
N PRO A 284 -2.45 -13.08 19.90
CA PRO A 284 -3.59 -12.19 19.78
C PRO A 284 -3.55 -11.15 20.91
N ASP A 285 -4.05 -9.94 20.63
CA ASP A 285 -4.29 -8.95 21.68
C ASP A 285 -5.41 -9.46 22.61
N PRO A 286 -5.15 -9.68 23.91
CA PRO A 286 -6.17 -10.13 24.85
C PRO A 286 -7.30 -9.12 25.07
N LEU A 287 -7.12 -7.86 24.64
CA LEU A 287 -8.10 -6.77 24.76
C LEU A 287 -8.81 -6.44 23.44
N ALA A 288 -8.46 -7.10 22.32
CA ALA A 288 -9.13 -6.86 21.05
C ALA A 288 -10.47 -7.62 20.97
N GLU A 289 -11.49 -6.98 20.40
CA GLU A 289 -12.79 -7.61 20.13
C GLU A 289 -12.70 -8.73 19.09
N GLU A 290 -11.78 -8.61 18.13
CA GLU A 290 -11.49 -9.62 17.12
C GLU A 290 -10.13 -10.27 17.37
N ARG A 291 -10.11 -11.61 17.45
CA ARG A 291 -8.87 -12.39 17.55
C ARG A 291 -8.14 -12.36 16.21
N LYS A 292 -6.82 -12.12 16.23
CA LYS A 292 -5.93 -12.05 15.05
C LYS A 292 -4.59 -12.72 15.38
N GLY A 293 -4.01 -13.48 14.46
CA GLY A 293 -2.71 -14.15 14.62
C GLY A 293 -2.82 -15.57 15.19
N CYS A 294 -1.96 -15.93 16.15
CA CYS A 294 -1.91 -17.19 16.92
C CYS A 294 -1.32 -18.41 16.22
N SER A 295 -1.03 -18.36 14.93
CA SER A 295 -0.61 -19.57 14.19
C SER A 295 0.90 -19.87 14.31
N GLY A 296 1.61 -19.26 15.25
CA GLY A 296 3.08 -19.38 15.36
C GLY A 296 3.58 -20.81 15.63
N PHE A 297 2.73 -21.73 16.10
CA PHE A 297 3.10 -23.14 16.29
C PHE A 297 2.97 -23.99 15.02
N VAL A 298 2.39 -23.46 13.94
CA VAL A 298 2.21 -24.16 12.65
C VAL A 298 3.28 -23.73 11.66
N GLY A 299 4.01 -24.68 11.07
CA GLY A 299 4.92 -24.38 9.96
C GLY A 299 4.12 -23.96 8.73
N LYS A 300 4.53 -22.91 8.01
CA LYS A 300 3.73 -22.48 6.87
C LYS A 300 4.53 -21.86 5.75
N MET A 301 3.98 -21.95 4.54
CA MET A 301 4.47 -21.21 3.39
C MET A 301 3.33 -20.38 2.81
N ILE A 302 3.56 -19.09 2.67
CA ILE A 302 2.58 -18.17 2.10
C ILE A 302 3.05 -17.65 0.75
N PHE A 303 2.09 -17.46 -0.14
CA PHE A 303 2.31 -17.06 -1.52
C PHE A 303 1.50 -15.79 -1.81
N SER A 304 2.12 -14.82 -2.46
CA SER A 304 1.39 -13.66 -2.98
C SER A 304 1.74 -13.46 -4.45
N ALA A 305 0.73 -13.57 -5.30
CA ALA A 305 0.89 -13.42 -6.75
C ALA A 305 0.57 -11.97 -7.14
N GLY A 306 1.58 -11.27 -7.64
CA GLY A 306 1.41 -9.97 -8.30
C GLY A 306 1.30 -10.10 -9.81
N THR A 307 1.16 -8.97 -10.50
CA THR A 307 1.31 -8.92 -11.97
C THR A 307 2.76 -9.10 -12.43
N ALA A 308 3.71 -8.86 -11.51
CA ALA A 308 5.15 -8.79 -11.76
C ALA A 308 5.91 -10.04 -11.34
N GLN A 309 5.57 -10.54 -10.16
CA GLN A 309 6.33 -11.56 -9.48
C GLN A 309 5.45 -12.29 -8.48
N LEU A 310 5.85 -13.51 -8.17
CA LEU A 310 5.32 -14.28 -7.05
C LEU A 310 6.30 -14.14 -5.89
N ALA A 311 5.83 -13.58 -4.77
CA ALA A 311 6.57 -13.60 -3.52
C ALA A 311 6.22 -14.86 -2.73
N ILE A 312 7.23 -15.47 -2.12
CA ILE A 312 7.11 -16.69 -1.32
C ILE A 312 7.85 -16.47 -0.01
N VAL A 313 7.16 -16.68 1.11
CA VAL A 313 7.76 -16.66 2.45
C VAL A 313 7.44 -17.98 3.14
N ALA A 314 8.49 -18.67 3.60
CA ALA A 314 8.40 -19.91 4.35
C ALA A 314 8.75 -19.67 5.82
N TYR A 315 8.06 -20.35 6.72
CA TYR A 315 8.24 -20.30 8.15
C TYR A 315 8.23 -21.72 8.74
N VAL A 316 9.26 -22.05 9.51
CA VAL A 316 9.33 -23.28 10.29
C VAL A 316 9.52 -22.92 11.76
N PRO A 317 8.57 -23.23 12.65
CA PRO A 317 8.67 -22.95 14.08
C PRO A 317 9.74 -23.82 14.74
N LYS A 318 10.13 -23.46 15.97
CA LYS A 318 11.11 -24.27 16.73
C LYS A 318 10.53 -25.66 17.08
N PRO A 319 11.37 -26.70 17.25
CA PRO A 319 10.94 -28.05 17.59
C PRO A 319 10.05 -28.15 18.84
N GLU A 320 10.22 -27.23 19.80
CA GLU A 320 9.41 -27.20 21.02
C GLU A 320 7.96 -26.78 20.78
N SER A 321 7.69 -26.10 19.66
CA SER A 321 6.36 -25.62 19.29
C SER A 321 5.66 -26.50 18.26
N ASN A 322 6.40 -27.36 17.54
CA ASN A 322 5.85 -28.22 16.49
C ASN A 322 6.62 -29.53 16.37
N LYS A 323 5.89 -30.64 16.48
CA LYS A 323 6.42 -32.01 16.48
C LYS A 323 7.07 -32.44 15.15
N SER A 324 6.73 -31.78 14.05
CA SER A 324 7.23 -32.09 12.71
C SER A 324 8.27 -31.08 12.20
N SER A 325 8.65 -30.06 13.00
CA SER A 325 9.67 -29.08 12.64
C SER A 325 11.05 -29.68 12.37
N GLU A 326 11.41 -30.80 13.01
CA GLU A 326 12.70 -31.47 12.76
C GLU A 326 12.76 -32.18 11.40
N LYS A 327 11.59 -32.44 10.79
CA LYS A 327 11.47 -33.15 9.51
C LYS A 327 11.64 -32.22 8.30
N VAL A 328 11.51 -30.90 8.49
CA VAL A 328 11.48 -29.90 7.42
C VAL A 328 12.53 -28.84 7.70
N ASP A 329 13.55 -28.77 6.85
CA ASP A 329 14.49 -27.64 6.87
C ASP A 329 13.96 -26.50 6.00
N VAL A 330 13.81 -25.30 6.58
CA VAL A 330 13.22 -24.14 5.89
C VAL A 330 14.01 -23.77 4.62
N THR A 331 15.34 -23.90 4.66
CA THR A 331 16.21 -23.55 3.54
C THR A 331 16.07 -24.58 2.41
N ALA A 332 16.02 -25.86 2.73
CA ALA A 332 15.77 -26.92 1.75
C ALA A 332 14.36 -26.83 1.15
N TRP A 333 13.36 -26.53 1.98
CA TRP A 333 11.96 -26.42 1.56
C TRP A 333 11.77 -25.29 0.55
N ILE A 334 12.26 -24.08 0.86
CA ILE A 334 12.10 -22.95 -0.05
C ILE A 334 12.93 -23.10 -1.34
N LYS A 335 14.10 -23.73 -1.27
CA LYS A 335 14.93 -24.03 -2.45
C LYS A 335 14.22 -24.99 -3.39
N HIS A 336 13.60 -26.04 -2.86
CA HIS A 336 12.82 -26.99 -3.66
C HIS A 336 11.67 -26.30 -4.39
N VAL A 337 10.94 -25.42 -3.68
CA VAL A 337 9.83 -24.67 -4.27
C VAL A 337 10.33 -23.67 -5.31
N ALA A 338 11.40 -22.92 -5.00
CA ALA A 338 12.00 -21.97 -5.94
C ALA A 338 12.50 -22.65 -7.22
N GLU A 339 13.15 -23.81 -7.12
CA GLU A 339 13.62 -24.59 -8.28
C GLU A 339 12.46 -25.04 -9.19
N ALA A 340 11.33 -25.44 -8.62
CA ALA A 340 10.17 -25.91 -9.38
C ALA A 340 9.56 -24.83 -10.29
N VAL A 341 9.64 -23.56 -9.90
CA VAL A 341 9.08 -22.42 -10.65
C VAL A 341 10.16 -21.53 -11.29
N GLY A 342 11.43 -21.85 -11.06
CA GLY A 342 12.58 -21.05 -11.51
C GLY A 342 12.68 -19.69 -10.82
N GLY A 343 12.38 -19.64 -9.53
CA GLY A 343 12.53 -18.49 -8.65
C GLY A 343 13.95 -18.36 -8.08
N THR A 344 14.24 -17.17 -7.55
CA THR A 344 15.48 -16.84 -6.86
C THR A 344 15.21 -16.77 -5.36
N VAL A 345 15.98 -17.50 -4.56
CA VAL A 345 15.96 -17.37 -3.09
C VAL A 345 16.68 -16.09 -2.72
N THR A 346 15.98 -15.13 -2.11
CA THR A 346 16.55 -13.84 -1.71
C THR A 346 17.15 -13.92 -0.31
N ASN A 347 16.51 -14.68 0.59
CA ASN A 347 17.00 -14.94 1.94
C ASN A 347 16.88 -16.43 2.29
N GLU A 348 18.01 -17.10 2.47
CA GLU A 348 18.04 -18.55 2.69
C GLU A 348 17.64 -18.97 4.10
N LYS A 349 17.89 -18.12 5.10
CA LYS A 349 17.56 -18.37 6.51
C LYS A 349 17.64 -17.09 7.34
N MET A 350 16.53 -16.68 7.94
CA MET A 350 16.47 -15.60 8.92
C MET A 350 15.76 -16.09 10.18
N ALA A 351 16.15 -15.60 11.36
CA ALA A 351 15.44 -15.93 12.59
C ALA A 351 14.12 -15.15 12.64
N ALA A 352 13.02 -15.82 13.00
CA ALA A 352 11.77 -15.14 13.27
C ALA A 352 11.94 -14.21 14.48
N PRO A 353 11.49 -12.95 14.41
CA PRO A 353 11.63 -12.01 15.52
C PRO A 353 10.80 -12.46 16.72
N ASP A 354 11.33 -12.28 17.93
CA ASP A 354 10.64 -12.62 19.19
C ASP A 354 9.45 -11.68 19.50
N THR A 355 9.38 -10.55 18.78
CA THR A 355 8.32 -9.54 18.94
C THR A 355 8.00 -8.92 17.59
N PHE A 356 6.72 -8.90 17.24
CA PHE A 356 6.19 -8.18 16.09
C PHE A 356 5.66 -6.82 16.55
N VAL A 357 6.10 -5.73 15.92
CA VAL A 357 5.61 -4.38 16.28
C VAL A 357 4.61 -3.91 15.23
N ASN A 358 3.36 -3.73 15.64
CA ASN A 358 2.32 -3.15 14.80
C ASN A 358 1.78 -1.87 15.45
N GLU A 359 1.71 -0.77 14.69
CA GLU A 359 1.30 0.56 15.18
C GLU A 359 2.06 1.03 16.44
N GLY A 360 3.32 0.60 16.61
CA GLY A 360 4.13 0.91 17.80
C GLY A 360 3.79 0.07 19.04
N LYS A 361 2.83 -0.86 18.96
CA LYS A 361 2.53 -1.85 19.99
C LYS A 361 3.32 -3.14 19.73
N PRO A 362 4.08 -3.64 20.71
CA PRO A 362 4.76 -4.92 20.59
C PRO A 362 3.77 -6.07 20.86
N PHE A 363 3.74 -7.03 19.95
CA PHE A 363 3.04 -8.30 20.06
C PHE A 363 4.07 -9.43 20.20
N PRO A 364 3.98 -10.29 21.22
CA PRO A 364 4.94 -11.37 21.42
C PRO A 364 4.76 -12.45 20.34
N CYS A 365 5.88 -13.02 19.89
CA CYS A 365 5.92 -14.16 18.96
C CYS A 365 6.62 -15.34 19.67
N PRO A 366 5.96 -16.02 20.62
CA PRO A 366 6.63 -16.91 21.58
C PRO A 366 7.24 -18.17 20.94
N HIS A 367 6.74 -18.58 19.78
CA HIS A 367 7.16 -19.82 19.11
C HIS A 367 8.50 -19.68 18.36
N GLY A 368 8.88 -18.46 17.98
CA GLY A 368 10.12 -18.17 17.22
C GLY A 368 10.29 -19.06 15.99
N GLY A 369 11.52 -19.29 15.52
CA GLY A 369 11.79 -20.25 14.43
C GLY A 369 12.65 -19.65 13.33
N ASN A 370 12.59 -20.26 12.14
CA ASN A 370 13.32 -19.80 10.98
C ASN A 370 12.35 -19.43 9.85
N LEU A 371 12.63 -18.31 9.20
CA LEU A 371 11.97 -17.82 8.01
C LEU A 371 12.93 -17.93 6.81
N ALA A 372 12.39 -18.07 5.62
CA ALA A 372 13.13 -17.93 4.37
C ALA A 372 12.25 -17.29 3.31
N GLU A 373 12.88 -16.63 2.34
CA GLU A 373 12.15 -15.83 1.34
C GLU A 373 12.67 -16.09 -0.08
N ALA A 374 11.75 -16.14 -1.04
CA ALA A 374 12.04 -16.32 -2.45
C ALA A 374 11.11 -15.49 -3.33
N VAL A 375 11.58 -15.15 -4.52
CA VAL A 375 10.84 -14.37 -5.52
C VAL A 375 10.92 -15.07 -6.87
N VAL A 376 9.79 -15.15 -7.57
CA VAL A 376 9.72 -15.62 -8.97
C VAL A 376 9.31 -14.46 -9.86
N VAL A 377 10.18 -14.04 -10.76
CA VAL A 377 9.86 -12.95 -11.70
C VAL A 377 9.01 -13.49 -12.84
N SER A 378 7.85 -12.88 -13.09
CA SER A 378 6.98 -13.21 -14.22
C SER A 378 7.64 -12.81 -15.54
N ASN A 379 7.53 -13.66 -16.55
CA ASN A 379 8.03 -13.38 -17.89
C ASN A 379 6.94 -13.68 -18.94
N PRO A 380 6.17 -12.66 -19.35
CA PRO A 380 5.10 -12.81 -20.34
C PRO A 380 5.59 -13.30 -21.70
N GLU A 381 6.82 -12.98 -22.12
CA GLU A 381 7.40 -13.43 -23.40
C GLU A 381 7.75 -14.92 -23.38
N ALA A 382 8.02 -15.48 -22.20
CA ALA A 382 8.28 -16.90 -21.98
C ALA A 382 7.02 -17.69 -21.53
N GLY A 383 5.85 -17.05 -21.47
CA GLY A 383 4.60 -17.67 -21.00
C GLY A 383 4.55 -17.94 -19.49
N LYS A 384 5.43 -17.32 -18.70
CA LYS A 384 5.45 -17.40 -17.23
C LYS A 384 4.62 -16.27 -16.62
N TYR A 385 3.60 -16.63 -15.85
CA TYR A 385 2.70 -15.70 -15.17
C TYR A 385 2.64 -16.06 -13.69
N ALA A 386 2.81 -15.09 -12.79
CA ALA A 386 2.80 -15.31 -11.35
C ALA A 386 1.59 -16.10 -10.85
N ILE A 387 0.40 -15.91 -11.44
CA ILE A 387 -0.80 -16.66 -11.06
C ILE A 387 -0.66 -18.16 -11.37
N LYS A 388 -0.06 -18.53 -12.51
CA LYS A 388 0.17 -19.93 -12.88
C LYS A 388 1.35 -20.54 -12.11
N ASP A 389 2.38 -19.72 -11.89
CA ASP A 389 3.55 -20.13 -11.11
C ASP A 389 3.17 -20.30 -9.62
N LYS A 390 2.17 -19.56 -9.12
CA LYS A 390 1.60 -19.70 -7.76
C LYS A 390 1.10 -21.12 -7.52
N ASP A 391 0.21 -21.62 -8.39
CA ASP A 391 -0.38 -22.95 -8.23
C ASP A 391 0.69 -24.04 -8.34
N THR A 392 1.67 -23.84 -9.23
CA THR A 392 2.82 -24.75 -9.40
C THR A 392 3.72 -24.74 -8.17
N ALA A 393 4.00 -23.57 -7.59
CA ALA A 393 4.81 -23.42 -6.37
C ALA A 393 4.11 -24.05 -5.16
N MET A 394 2.80 -23.86 -5.02
CA MET A 394 2.00 -24.47 -3.97
C MET A 394 2.03 -26.00 -4.07
N ALA A 395 1.82 -26.55 -5.28
CA ALA A 395 1.90 -27.99 -5.50
C ALA A 395 3.29 -28.56 -5.13
N ALA A 396 4.36 -27.85 -5.49
CA ALA A 396 5.73 -28.23 -5.11
C ALA A 396 5.97 -28.16 -3.60
N ALA A 397 5.41 -27.16 -2.92
CA ALA A 397 5.50 -27.03 -1.46
C ALA A 397 4.85 -28.22 -0.75
N PHE A 398 3.66 -28.63 -1.18
CA PHE A 398 2.98 -29.81 -0.65
C PHE A 398 3.72 -31.11 -0.97
N ALA A 399 4.25 -31.27 -2.18
CA ALA A 399 5.03 -32.45 -2.55
C ALA A 399 6.26 -32.63 -1.64
N TYR A 400 6.94 -31.52 -1.30
CA TYR A 400 8.05 -31.55 -0.35
C TYR A 400 7.60 -32.01 1.03
N LEU A 401 6.52 -31.45 1.57
CA LEU A 401 5.99 -31.83 2.89
C LEU A 401 5.56 -33.31 2.95
N ARG A 402 4.92 -33.84 1.90
CA ARG A 402 4.53 -35.25 1.80
C ARG A 402 5.76 -36.17 1.78
N SER A 403 6.78 -35.84 0.99
CA SER A 403 8.01 -36.65 0.89
C SER A 403 8.82 -36.71 2.20
N HIS A 404 8.62 -35.75 3.11
CA HIS A 404 9.29 -35.70 4.41
C HIS A 404 8.39 -36.17 5.57
N GLY A 405 7.20 -36.71 5.28
CA GLY A 405 6.28 -37.24 6.31
C GLY A 405 5.81 -36.15 7.30
N ALA A 406 5.71 -34.92 6.83
CA ALA A 406 5.28 -33.74 7.58
C ALA A 406 3.82 -33.35 7.30
N PHE A 407 3.12 -34.17 6.50
CA PHE A 407 1.69 -34.10 6.21
C PHE A 407 1.06 -35.45 6.58
N PRO A 408 -0.19 -35.51 7.10
CA PRO A 408 -0.82 -36.78 7.43
C PRO A 408 -0.78 -37.74 6.23
N GLU A 409 -0.38 -39.00 6.45
CA GLU A 409 -0.48 -40.04 5.43
C GLU A 409 -1.97 -40.33 5.19
N ASP A 410 -2.34 -40.39 3.91
CA ASP A 410 -3.66 -40.76 3.45
C ASP A 410 -3.93 -42.23 3.85
N THR A 411 -4.53 -42.43 5.02
CA THR A 411 -5.05 -43.74 5.43
C THR A 411 -6.34 -43.96 4.67
N GLY A 412 -6.20 -44.43 3.43
CA GLY A 412 -7.28 -44.57 2.47
C GLY A 412 -8.53 -45.24 3.04
N ASP A 413 -9.62 -44.47 3.05
CA ASP A 413 -10.99 -44.85 2.74
C ASP A 413 -11.81 -43.56 2.80
N ASP A 414 -11.81 -42.81 1.69
CA ASP A 414 -12.96 -42.10 1.10
C ASP A 414 -12.43 -41.22 -0.04
N ASP A 415 -13.12 -41.22 -1.18
CA ASP A 415 -12.85 -40.39 -2.37
C ASP A 415 -13.13 -38.89 -2.06
N ASP A 416 -12.45 -38.33 -1.06
CA ASP A 416 -12.60 -36.94 -0.65
C ASP A 416 -11.69 -36.06 -1.52
N GLU A 417 -12.34 -35.54 -2.56
CA GLU A 417 -12.21 -34.18 -3.07
C GLU A 417 -11.05 -33.40 -2.43
N MET A 418 -10.02 -33.10 -3.23
CA MET A 418 -8.94 -32.18 -2.87
C MET A 418 -9.57 -30.96 -2.20
N VAL A 419 -9.43 -30.82 -0.88
CA VAL A 419 -9.80 -29.58 -0.18
C VAL A 419 -8.77 -28.55 -0.58
N PHE A 420 -8.93 -28.02 -1.79
CA PHE A 420 -8.52 -26.68 -2.09
C PHE A 420 -9.31 -25.83 -1.10
N GLY A 421 -8.60 -25.04 -0.30
CA GLY A 421 -9.18 -23.78 0.16
C GLY A 421 -9.32 -22.89 -1.07
N ASP A 422 -10.16 -23.31 -2.01
CA ASP A 422 -10.65 -22.45 -3.07
C ASP A 422 -11.30 -21.26 -2.35
N ASP A 423 -11.05 -20.08 -2.92
CA ASP A 423 -11.82 -18.90 -2.63
C ASP A 423 -13.29 -19.32 -2.57
N ASP A 424 -13.91 -19.22 -1.39
CA ASP A 424 -15.35 -19.26 -1.29
C ASP A 424 -15.84 -18.13 -2.19
N ASP A 425 -16.25 -18.51 -3.40
CA ASP A 425 -17.00 -17.70 -4.32
C ASP A 425 -18.29 -17.30 -3.59
N LEU A 426 -18.24 -16.13 -2.94
CA LEU A 426 -19.37 -15.53 -2.25
C LEU A 426 -20.54 -15.22 -3.21
N SER A 427 -20.45 -15.53 -4.50
CA SER A 427 -21.58 -15.49 -5.42
C SER A 427 -22.54 -16.68 -5.31
N ALA A 428 -22.25 -17.68 -4.47
CA ALA A 428 -23.11 -18.87 -4.31
C ALA A 428 -24.17 -18.79 -3.19
N TYR A 429 -24.32 -17.67 -2.49
CA TYR A 429 -25.45 -17.44 -1.57
C TYR A 429 -26.37 -16.35 -2.11
N GLU A 430 -27.32 -16.75 -2.98
CA GLU A 430 -28.53 -15.96 -3.30
C GLU A 430 -29.49 -15.85 -2.11
#